data_AF-A0A843GKD7-F1
#
_entry.id   AF-A0A843GKD7-F1
#
_cell.length_a   1.000
_cell.length_b   1.000
_cell.length_c   1.000
_cell.angle_alpha   90.00
_cell.angle_beta   90.00
_cell.angle_gamma   90.00
#
_symmetry.space_group_name_H-M   'P 1'
#
loop_
_entity.id
_entity.type
_entity.pdbx_description
1 polymer ?
#
loop_
_entity_poly.entity_id
_entity_poly.type
_entity_poly.pdbx_seq_one_letter_code
_entity_poly.pdbx_strand_id
1 'polypeptide(L)'
;MATIIFSNMGDVDTAVLKNLWNAMPEAKVVEITKFTLDARQKVDEAIAQETDLLVMCGHGTPEGLINPNFVDRDRYLIDRRNKNLIKADRIVGIWCHAKQFAERYGLRGFFSSMFISNLSEAYYNHIYNTDSETITYNEHMFCLFVNFLLRTRMPQERWINILNQCVDFNDPVIKFNYNGLAYFKEAPTPAYQNDYWYDRIMGFESKRWNLF
;
A
#
# COMPACT_ATOMS: atom_id res chain seq x y z
N MET A 1 18.37 -2.14 -8.43
CA MET A 1 17.84 -3.35 -7.75
C MET A 1 16.57 -2.91 -7.06
N ALA A 2 15.55 -3.76 -6.91
CA ALA A 2 14.32 -3.36 -6.23
C ALA A 2 14.39 -3.74 -4.76
N THR A 3 13.97 -2.85 -3.86
CA THR A 3 13.77 -3.18 -2.44
C THR A 3 12.28 -3.21 -2.14
N ILE A 4 11.82 -4.29 -1.52
CA ILE A 4 10.44 -4.50 -1.10
C ILE A 4 10.39 -4.45 0.42
N ILE A 5 9.68 -3.48 0.99
CA ILE A 5 9.29 -3.48 2.40
C ILE A 5 7.92 -4.15 2.48
N PHE A 6 7.87 -5.31 3.12
CA PHE A 6 6.63 -6.06 3.30
C PHE A 6 6.26 -6.14 4.77
N SER A 7 5.22 -5.42 5.16
CA SER A 7 4.58 -5.55 6.47
C SER A 7 3.67 -6.77 6.47
N ASN A 8 4.23 -7.92 6.83
CA ASN A 8 3.50 -9.17 6.90
C ASN A 8 2.76 -9.30 8.24
N MET A 9 1.44 -9.08 8.21
CA MET A 9 0.56 -9.24 9.36
C MET A 9 0.25 -10.72 9.65
N GLY A 10 0.53 -11.61 8.69
CA GLY A 10 0.24 -13.04 8.79
C GLY A 10 -1.23 -13.39 8.53
N ASP A 11 -1.98 -12.49 7.89
CA ASP A 11 -3.36 -12.70 7.47
C ASP A 11 -3.47 -12.92 5.94
N VAL A 12 -4.68 -13.25 5.50
CA VAL A 12 -4.95 -13.54 4.07
C VAL A 12 -4.85 -12.29 3.21
N ASP A 13 -5.26 -11.12 3.73
CA ASP A 13 -5.20 -9.82 3.05
C ASP A 13 -3.74 -9.43 2.71
N THR A 14 -2.78 -9.73 3.58
CA THR A 14 -1.36 -9.45 3.31
C THR A 14 -0.66 -10.54 2.51
N ALA A 15 -1.17 -11.79 2.53
CA ALA A 15 -0.55 -12.91 1.83
C ALA A 15 -0.56 -12.72 0.30
N VAL A 16 -1.64 -12.19 -0.26
CA VAL A 16 -1.79 -11.92 -1.70
C VAL A 16 -0.77 -10.91 -2.23
N LEU A 17 -0.30 -9.99 -1.39
CA LEU A 17 0.66 -8.95 -1.78
C LEU A 17 2.00 -9.54 -2.22
N LYS A 18 2.33 -10.77 -1.82
CA LYS A 18 3.52 -11.49 -2.31
C LYS A 18 3.55 -11.62 -3.83
N ASN A 19 2.39 -11.58 -4.49
CA ASN A 19 2.29 -11.56 -5.95
C ASN A 19 2.88 -10.30 -6.59
N LEU A 20 3.07 -9.21 -5.84
CA LEU A 20 3.72 -7.98 -6.32
C LEU A 20 5.19 -8.20 -6.70
N TRP A 21 5.88 -9.20 -6.11
CA TRP A 21 7.31 -9.45 -6.37
C TRP A 21 7.66 -10.93 -6.60
N ASN A 22 6.70 -11.85 -6.65
CA ASN A 22 6.96 -13.29 -6.78
C ASN A 22 7.82 -13.66 -8.02
N ALA A 23 7.75 -12.88 -9.09
CA ALA A 23 8.53 -13.06 -10.31
C ALA A 23 9.72 -12.09 -10.42
N MET A 24 10.21 -11.59 -9.28
CA MET A 24 11.37 -10.71 -9.16
C MET A 24 12.41 -11.34 -8.20
N PRO A 25 13.12 -12.41 -8.60
CA PRO A 25 14.04 -13.13 -7.70
C PRO A 25 15.21 -12.28 -7.19
N GLU A 26 15.58 -11.23 -7.93
CA GLU A 26 16.65 -10.29 -7.57
C GLU A 26 16.18 -9.14 -6.64
N ALA A 27 14.89 -9.12 -6.27
CA ALA A 27 14.38 -8.10 -5.36
C ALA A 27 14.87 -8.36 -3.92
N LYS A 28 15.42 -7.34 -3.27
CA LYS A 28 15.73 -7.38 -1.84
C LYS A 28 14.42 -7.26 -1.06
N VAL A 29 13.95 -8.38 -0.50
CA VAL A 29 12.73 -8.39 0.33
C VAL A 29 13.10 -8.20 1.80
N VAL A 30 12.58 -7.13 2.39
CA VAL A 30 12.63 -6.86 3.83
C VAL A 30 11.25 -7.17 4.39
N GLU A 31 11.05 -8.43 4.74
CA GLU A 31 9.80 -8.92 5.34
C GLU A 31 9.84 -8.70 6.86
N ILE A 32 8.87 -7.94 7.35
CA ILE A 32 8.66 -7.68 8.77
C ILE A 32 7.44 -8.47 9.22
N THR A 33 7.58 -9.21 10.32
CA THR A 33 6.49 -9.97 10.94
C THR A 33 6.33 -9.54 12.39
N LYS A 34 5.31 -10.09 13.07
CA LYS A 34 5.14 -9.89 14.51
C LYS A 34 6.29 -10.40 15.39
N PHE A 35 7.23 -11.14 14.81
CA PHE A 35 8.39 -11.70 15.53
C PHE A 35 9.70 -10.93 15.21
N THR A 36 9.64 -9.88 14.39
CA THR A 36 10.81 -9.10 14.00
C THR A 36 11.13 -8.04 15.06
N LEU A 37 12.14 -8.28 15.89
CA LEU A 37 12.49 -7.44 17.05
C LEU A 37 13.03 -6.04 16.68
N ASP A 38 13.78 -5.94 15.59
CA ASP A 38 14.50 -4.76 15.09
C ASP A 38 13.85 -4.17 13.83
N ALA A 39 12.52 -4.30 13.74
CA ALA A 39 11.74 -3.97 12.55
C ALA A 39 11.99 -2.56 12.02
N ARG A 40 11.95 -1.55 12.90
CA ARG A 40 12.15 -0.16 12.53
C ARG A 40 13.54 0.11 11.95
N GLN A 41 14.58 -0.37 12.63
CA GLN A 41 15.95 -0.20 12.17
C GLN A 41 16.17 -0.85 10.80
N LYS A 42 15.69 -2.08 10.61
CA LYS A 42 15.77 -2.79 9.32
C LYS A 42 15.12 -2.02 8.18
N VAL A 43 13.95 -1.43 8.44
CA VAL A 43 13.23 -0.63 7.44
C VAL A 43 13.96 0.69 7.16
N ASP A 44 14.40 1.41 8.19
CA ASP A 44 15.15 2.67 8.05
C ASP A 44 16.43 2.49 7.22
N GLU A 45 17.19 1.43 7.49
CA GLU A 45 18.39 1.08 6.71
C GLU A 45 18.04 0.75 5.25
N ALA A 46 16.98 -0.03 5.02
CA ALA A 46 16.58 -0.44 3.69
C ALA A 46 16.09 0.73 2.82
N ILE A 47 15.25 1.62 3.35
CA ILE A 47 14.73 2.78 2.61
C ILE A 47 15.80 3.84 2.36
N ALA A 48 16.82 3.93 3.22
CA ALA A 48 17.94 4.85 3.05
C ALA A 48 18.96 4.38 2.00
N GLN A 49 19.08 3.06 1.80
CA GLN A 49 20.02 2.46 0.83
C GLN A 49 19.44 2.33 -0.58
N GLU A 50 18.12 2.20 -0.72
CA GLU A 50 17.48 2.04 -2.02
C GLU A 50 17.40 3.37 -2.79
N THR A 51 17.86 3.36 -4.04
CA THR A 51 17.93 4.55 -4.91
C THR A 51 17.16 4.38 -6.23
N ASP A 52 16.86 3.14 -6.66
CA ASP A 52 16.15 2.84 -7.91
C ASP A 52 14.64 2.64 -7.67
N LEU A 53 14.26 1.56 -6.96
CA LEU A 53 12.86 1.17 -6.80
C LEU A 53 12.57 0.68 -5.40
N LEU A 54 11.69 1.41 -4.72
CA LEU A 54 11.16 1.06 -3.41
C LEU A 54 9.67 0.70 -3.52
N VAL A 55 9.32 -0.52 -3.16
CA VAL A 55 7.93 -0.97 -3.00
C VAL A 55 7.65 -1.15 -1.52
N MET A 56 6.56 -0.58 -1.02
CA MET A 56 6.15 -0.64 0.38
C MET A 56 4.71 -1.14 0.43
N CYS A 57 4.47 -2.26 1.11
CA CYS A 57 3.15 -2.88 1.08
C CYS A 57 2.78 -3.63 2.36
N GLY A 58 1.48 -3.73 2.62
CA GLY A 58 0.89 -4.38 3.78
C GLY A 58 -0.39 -3.69 4.21
N HIS A 59 -0.69 -3.75 5.51
CA HIS A 59 -1.75 -2.92 6.11
C HIS A 59 -1.23 -1.53 6.45
N GLY A 60 -2.13 -0.56 6.46
CA GLY A 60 -1.75 0.78 6.86
C GLY A 60 -2.92 1.71 7.03
N THR A 61 -2.58 2.96 7.30
CA THR A 61 -3.51 4.07 7.47
C THR A 61 -2.95 5.30 6.73
N PRO A 62 -3.64 6.45 6.73
CA PRO A 62 -3.04 7.69 6.24
C PRO A 62 -1.79 8.12 7.02
N GLU A 63 -1.53 7.58 8.21
CA GLU A 63 -0.34 7.89 9.01
C GLU A 63 0.88 7.06 8.64
N GLY A 64 0.69 5.91 7.98
CA GLY A 64 1.82 5.07 7.61
C GLY A 64 1.48 3.61 7.36
N LEU A 65 2.54 2.88 6.99
CA LEU A 65 2.54 1.43 6.87
C LEU A 65 2.63 0.81 8.27
N ILE A 66 1.65 0.01 8.68
CA ILE A 66 1.56 -0.53 10.03
C ILE A 66 2.75 -1.46 10.33
N ASN A 67 3.17 -1.48 11.59
CA ASN A 67 4.14 -2.43 12.11
C ASN A 67 3.42 -3.67 12.67
N PRO A 68 3.62 -4.87 12.10
CA PRO A 68 2.90 -6.08 12.53
C PRO A 68 3.35 -6.59 13.91
N ASN A 69 4.49 -6.11 14.42
CA ASN A 69 4.96 -6.44 15.76
C ASN A 69 4.16 -5.71 16.85
N PHE A 70 3.64 -4.51 16.58
CA PHE A 70 2.96 -3.66 17.58
C PHE A 70 3.74 -3.45 18.90
N VAL A 71 5.00 -3.88 18.99
CA VAL A 71 5.87 -3.72 20.16
C VAL A 71 6.36 -2.28 20.24
N ASP A 72 6.44 -1.78 21.48
CA ASP A 72 7.09 -0.51 21.86
C ASP A 72 6.65 0.75 21.11
N ARG A 73 5.37 1.13 21.24
CA ARG A 73 4.81 2.43 20.76
C ARG A 73 5.02 2.73 19.26
N ASP A 74 5.71 1.88 18.52
CA ASP A 74 6.11 2.11 17.13
C ASP A 74 5.11 1.46 16.19
N ARG A 75 3.95 2.10 16.09
CA ARG A 75 2.77 1.62 15.34
C ARG A 75 3.01 1.46 13.84
N TYR A 76 4.02 2.14 13.29
CA TYR A 76 4.26 2.21 11.86
C TYR A 76 5.73 1.93 11.53
N LEU A 77 5.95 1.11 10.51
CA LEU A 77 7.27 0.89 9.91
C LEU A 77 7.72 2.08 9.08
N ILE A 78 6.78 2.74 8.42
CA ILE A 78 7.03 3.92 7.59
C ILE A 78 5.99 4.95 7.96
N ASP A 79 6.45 6.11 8.41
CA ASP A 79 5.61 7.23 8.81
C ASP A 79 6.34 8.57 8.69
N ARG A 80 5.76 9.63 9.27
CA ARG A 80 6.36 10.96 9.31
C ARG A 80 7.80 11.01 9.84
N ARG A 81 8.20 10.07 10.71
CA ARG A 81 9.50 10.09 11.40
C ARG A 81 10.64 9.60 10.49
N ASN A 82 10.37 8.71 9.54
CA ASN A 82 11.40 8.16 8.65
C ASN A 82 11.16 8.39 7.15
N LYS A 83 10.03 8.95 6.73
CA LYS A 83 9.75 9.19 5.29
C LYS A 83 10.83 10.03 4.57
N ASN A 84 11.56 10.90 5.28
CA ASN A 84 12.66 11.69 4.69
C ASN A 84 13.94 10.87 4.39
N LEU A 85 14.02 9.64 4.91
CA LEU A 85 15.11 8.71 4.59
C LEU A 85 14.94 8.11 3.19
N ILE A 86 13.72 8.07 2.64
CA ILE A 86 13.45 7.50 1.32
C ILE A 86 14.19 8.29 0.24
N LYS A 87 15.10 7.64 -0.49
CA LYS A 87 15.87 8.22 -1.62
C LYS A 87 15.52 7.63 -2.99
N ALA A 88 14.68 6.60 -3.03
CA ALA A 88 14.36 5.86 -4.24
C ALA A 88 13.73 6.75 -5.32
N ASP A 89 14.12 6.50 -6.58
CA ASP A 89 13.60 7.23 -7.73
C ASP A 89 12.16 6.87 -8.08
N ARG A 90 11.83 5.59 -7.91
CA ARG A 90 10.50 5.05 -8.14
C ARG A 90 9.97 4.51 -6.83
N ILE A 91 8.86 5.08 -6.38
CA ILE A 91 8.21 4.71 -5.12
C ILE A 91 6.86 4.11 -5.44
N VAL A 92 6.54 2.98 -4.83
CA VAL A 92 5.25 2.29 -4.93
C VAL A 92 4.76 2.01 -3.52
N GLY A 93 3.59 2.55 -3.16
CA GLY A 93 2.92 2.28 -1.89
C GLY A 93 1.60 1.56 -2.09
N ILE A 94 1.48 0.35 -1.54
CA ILE A 94 0.27 -0.50 -1.66
C ILE A 94 -0.18 -0.92 -0.26
N TRP A 95 -1.07 -0.12 0.30
CA TRP A 95 -1.83 -0.39 1.52
C TRP A 95 -3.07 0.49 1.55
N CYS A 96 -4.03 0.18 2.43
CA CYS A 96 -5.21 1.02 2.60
C CYS A 96 -4.80 2.44 3.01
N HIS A 97 -5.15 3.42 2.18
CA HIS A 97 -4.85 4.84 2.33
C HIS A 97 -3.39 5.28 2.09
N ALA A 98 -2.61 4.54 1.29
CA ALA A 98 -1.25 4.94 0.91
C ALA A 98 -1.20 6.28 0.15
N LYS A 99 -2.21 6.57 -0.67
CA LYS A 99 -2.39 7.85 -1.37
C LYS A 99 -2.46 9.00 -0.38
N GLN A 100 -3.28 8.88 0.65
CA GLN A 100 -3.46 9.90 1.68
C GLN A 100 -2.17 10.14 2.47
N PHE A 101 -1.40 9.08 2.73
CA PHE A 101 -0.06 9.19 3.32
C PHE A 101 0.88 10.00 2.40
N ALA A 102 0.91 9.68 1.11
CA ALA A 102 1.74 10.39 0.14
C ALA A 102 1.35 11.87 0.00
N GLU A 103 0.04 12.19 -0.01
CA GLU A 103 -0.49 13.55 0.00
C GLU A 103 -0.07 14.31 1.25
N ARG A 104 -0.25 13.71 2.44
CA ARG A 104 0.05 14.34 3.73
C ARG A 104 1.54 14.60 3.92
N TYR A 105 2.38 13.67 3.49
CA TYR A 105 3.81 13.71 3.77
C TYR A 105 4.68 14.07 2.56
N GLY A 106 4.07 14.40 1.42
CA GLY A 106 4.75 14.88 0.23
C GLY A 106 5.65 13.82 -0.40
N LEU A 107 5.07 12.68 -0.79
CA LEU A 107 5.80 11.63 -1.52
C LEU A 107 5.34 11.57 -2.98
N ARG A 108 6.32 11.55 -3.89
CA ARG A 108 6.10 11.21 -5.30
C ARG A 108 5.98 9.70 -5.48
N GLY A 109 5.46 9.26 -6.62
CA GLY A 109 5.35 7.83 -6.96
C GLY A 109 3.91 7.37 -7.15
N PHE A 110 3.72 6.05 -7.16
CA PHE A 110 2.42 5.39 -7.36
C PHE A 110 1.87 4.88 -6.02
N PHE A 111 0.60 5.14 -5.73
CA PHE A 111 -0.02 4.78 -4.46
C PHE A 111 -1.45 4.27 -4.64
N SER A 112 -1.82 3.23 -3.89
CA SER A 112 -3.23 2.84 -3.70
C SER A 112 -3.93 3.77 -2.72
N SER A 113 -5.26 3.90 -2.79
CA SER A 113 -6.04 4.53 -1.70
C SER A 113 -6.66 3.45 -0.81
N MET A 114 -7.92 3.62 -0.38
CA MET A 114 -8.69 2.50 0.15
C MET A 114 -8.76 1.41 -0.92
N PHE A 115 -8.49 0.18 -0.54
CA PHE A 115 -8.56 -0.98 -1.42
C PHE A 115 -9.43 -2.03 -0.74
N ILE A 116 -10.53 -2.40 -1.38
CA ILE A 116 -11.43 -3.45 -0.90
C ILE A 116 -10.76 -4.79 -1.19
N SER A 117 -10.34 -5.49 -0.13
CA SER A 117 -9.79 -6.85 -0.09
C SER A 117 -10.75 -7.86 0.56
N ASN A 118 -11.81 -7.41 1.22
CA ASN A 118 -12.82 -8.32 1.81
C ASN A 118 -14.26 -7.79 1.77
N LEU A 119 -15.21 -8.68 2.06
CA LEU A 119 -16.65 -8.37 2.09
C LEU A 119 -17.03 -7.29 3.10
N SER A 120 -16.31 -7.19 4.22
CA SER A 120 -16.61 -6.18 5.24
C SER A 120 -16.33 -4.78 4.68
N GLU A 121 -15.18 -4.58 4.05
CA GLU A 121 -14.83 -3.32 3.40
C GLU A 121 -15.77 -2.99 2.24
N ALA A 122 -16.18 -3.98 1.45
CA ALA A 122 -17.19 -3.79 0.40
C ALA A 122 -18.50 -3.25 1.00
N TYR A 123 -18.99 -3.88 2.06
CA TYR A 123 -20.20 -3.45 2.77
C TYR A 123 -20.08 -2.02 3.33
N TYR A 124 -18.95 -1.68 3.95
CA TYR A 124 -18.70 -0.34 4.49
C TYR A 124 -18.60 0.74 3.41
N ASN A 125 -18.19 0.38 2.19
CA ASN A 125 -18.15 1.26 1.03
C ASN A 125 -19.42 1.17 0.16
N HIS A 126 -20.51 0.62 0.72
CA HIS A 126 -21.82 0.54 0.08
C HIS A 126 -21.86 -0.31 -1.19
N ILE A 127 -20.99 -1.32 -1.29
CA ILE A 127 -20.97 -2.31 -2.36
C ILE A 127 -21.51 -3.63 -1.81
N TYR A 128 -22.78 -3.90 -2.08
CA TYR A 128 -23.51 -5.05 -1.52
C TYR A 128 -23.61 -6.24 -2.49
N ASN A 129 -23.36 -6.03 -3.78
CA ASN A 129 -23.52 -7.03 -4.82
C ASN A 129 -22.15 -7.52 -5.32
N THR A 130 -21.43 -8.21 -4.44
CA THR A 130 -20.13 -8.86 -4.70
C THR A 130 -19.97 -10.05 -3.75
N ASP A 131 -19.06 -10.96 -4.06
CA ASP A 131 -18.67 -12.08 -3.19
C ASP A 131 -17.16 -12.07 -2.89
N SER A 132 -16.74 -12.87 -1.92
CA SER A 132 -15.33 -12.96 -1.51
C SER A 132 -14.42 -13.51 -2.62
N GLU A 133 -14.93 -14.37 -3.50
CA GLU A 133 -14.15 -14.98 -4.58
C GLU A 133 -13.78 -13.93 -5.63
N THR A 134 -14.76 -13.11 -6.03
CA THR A 134 -14.59 -11.97 -6.93
C THR A 134 -13.60 -10.96 -6.36
N ILE A 135 -13.73 -10.61 -5.08
CA ILE A 135 -12.80 -9.68 -4.41
C ILE A 135 -11.37 -10.24 -4.40
N THR A 136 -11.21 -11.50 -3.99
CA THR A 136 -9.91 -12.17 -3.97
C THR A 136 -9.29 -12.23 -5.36
N TYR A 137 -10.07 -12.59 -6.38
CA TYR A 137 -9.63 -12.60 -7.76
C TYR A 137 -9.13 -11.23 -8.22
N ASN A 138 -9.91 -10.18 -7.94
CA ASN A 138 -9.56 -8.80 -8.30
C ASN A 138 -8.26 -8.34 -7.64
N GLU A 139 -8.04 -8.69 -6.37
CA GLU A 139 -6.82 -8.38 -5.64
C GLU A 139 -5.59 -9.12 -6.20
N HIS A 140 -5.74 -10.41 -6.52
CA HIS A 140 -4.71 -11.19 -7.18
C HIS A 140 -4.33 -10.58 -8.54
N MET A 141 -5.33 -10.25 -9.37
CA MET A 141 -5.10 -9.65 -10.69
C MET A 141 -4.42 -8.28 -10.58
N PHE A 142 -4.83 -7.45 -9.63
CA PHE A 142 -4.16 -6.17 -9.36
C PHE A 142 -2.67 -6.38 -9.04
N CYS A 143 -2.34 -7.30 -8.13
CA CYS A 143 -0.95 -7.58 -7.77
C CYS A 143 -0.13 -8.09 -8.96
N LEU A 144 -0.71 -8.96 -9.80
CA LEU A 144 -0.04 -9.49 -11.00
C LEU A 144 0.20 -8.40 -12.06
N PHE A 145 -0.76 -7.50 -12.28
CA PHE A 145 -0.57 -6.38 -13.21
C PHE A 145 0.49 -5.40 -12.71
N VAL A 146 0.49 -5.08 -11.41
CA VAL A 146 1.55 -4.24 -10.83
C VAL A 146 2.91 -4.94 -10.91
N ASN A 147 2.99 -6.25 -10.66
CA ASN A 147 4.23 -7.02 -10.83
C ASN A 147 4.76 -6.94 -12.27
N PHE A 148 3.87 -7.05 -13.27
CA PHE A 148 4.24 -6.89 -14.67
C PHE A 148 4.83 -5.49 -14.93
N LEU A 149 4.19 -4.43 -14.42
CA LEU A 149 4.67 -3.05 -14.57
C LEU A 149 6.02 -2.82 -13.88
N LEU A 150 6.23 -3.41 -12.71
CA LEU A 150 7.50 -3.39 -11.98
C LEU A 150 8.63 -4.04 -12.79
N ARG A 151 8.39 -5.26 -13.28
CA ARG A 151 9.37 -6.08 -14.03
C ARG A 151 9.75 -5.47 -15.38
N THR A 152 8.77 -4.92 -16.09
CA THR A 152 8.99 -4.26 -17.39
C THR A 152 9.60 -2.87 -17.26
N ARG A 153 9.81 -2.39 -16.02
CA ARG A 153 10.29 -1.04 -15.71
C ARG A 153 9.47 0.04 -16.42
N MET A 154 8.16 -0.19 -16.57
CA MET A 154 7.25 0.76 -17.21
C MET A 154 7.29 2.11 -16.47
N PRO A 155 7.30 3.27 -17.18
CA PRO A 155 7.23 4.57 -16.53
C PRO A 155 5.97 4.73 -15.69
N GLN A 156 6.11 5.13 -14.42
CA GLN A 156 5.01 5.15 -13.44
C GLN A 156 3.85 6.07 -13.84
N GLU A 157 4.13 7.12 -14.61
CA GLU A 157 3.11 8.04 -15.14
C GLU A 157 2.12 7.36 -16.10
N ARG A 158 2.46 6.18 -16.64
CA ARG A 158 1.59 5.41 -17.54
C ARG A 158 0.78 4.33 -16.82
N TRP A 159 1.12 4.00 -15.57
CA TRP A 159 0.61 2.81 -14.89
C TRP A 159 -0.91 2.82 -14.75
N ILE A 160 -1.49 3.92 -14.26
CA ILE A 160 -2.95 4.02 -14.09
C ILE A 160 -3.68 3.82 -15.41
N ASN A 161 -3.18 4.42 -16.50
CA ASN A 161 -3.79 4.25 -17.82
C ASN A 161 -3.74 2.78 -18.27
N ILE A 162 -2.58 2.13 -18.13
CA ILE A 162 -2.42 0.70 -18.49
C ILE A 162 -3.33 -0.19 -17.63
N LEU A 163 -3.33 0.01 -16.30
CA LEU A 163 -4.17 -0.74 -15.36
C LEU A 163 -5.65 -0.62 -15.72
N ASN A 164 -6.12 0.59 -16.05
CA ASN A 164 -7.50 0.85 -16.44
C ASN A 164 -7.89 0.17 -17.76
N GLN A 165 -6.94 -0.13 -18.65
CA GLN A 165 -7.19 -0.89 -19.87
C GLN A 165 -7.27 -2.40 -19.64
N CYS A 166 -6.81 -2.90 -18.49
CA CYS A 166 -6.73 -4.32 -18.18
C CYS A 166 -7.93 -4.84 -17.37
N VAL A 167 -8.92 -4.00 -17.05
CA VAL A 167 -10.01 -4.35 -16.14
C VAL A 167 -11.39 -3.96 -16.66
N ASP A 168 -12.42 -4.62 -16.12
CA ASP A 168 -13.82 -4.29 -16.39
C ASP A 168 -14.39 -3.37 -15.30
N PHE A 169 -14.68 -2.12 -15.66
CA PHE A 169 -15.26 -1.12 -14.77
C PHE A 169 -16.76 -1.34 -14.47
N ASN A 170 -17.39 -2.38 -15.03
CA ASN A 170 -18.73 -2.81 -14.61
C ASN A 170 -18.70 -3.50 -13.23
N ASP A 171 -17.57 -4.06 -12.82
CA ASP A 171 -17.38 -4.55 -11.46
C ASP A 171 -17.23 -3.34 -10.51
N PRO A 172 -18.12 -3.19 -9.51
CA PRO A 172 -18.10 -2.04 -8.60
C PRO A 172 -16.87 -2.02 -7.68
N VAL A 173 -16.32 -3.18 -7.31
CA VAL A 173 -15.10 -3.30 -6.50
C VAL A 173 -13.89 -2.87 -7.32
N ILE A 174 -13.76 -3.35 -8.56
CA ILE A 174 -12.71 -2.88 -9.48
C ILE A 174 -12.81 -1.38 -9.64
N LYS A 175 -14.01 -0.87 -9.96
CA LYS A 175 -14.23 0.56 -10.16
C LYS A 175 -13.83 1.37 -8.93
N PHE A 176 -14.19 0.92 -7.74
CA PHE A 176 -13.79 1.58 -6.49
C PHE A 176 -12.27 1.58 -6.31
N ASN A 177 -11.63 0.40 -6.38
CA ASN A 177 -10.20 0.23 -6.14
C ASN A 177 -9.36 1.02 -7.15
N TYR A 178 -9.71 0.95 -8.44
CA TYR A 178 -8.93 1.56 -9.52
C TYR A 178 -9.11 3.08 -9.59
N ASN A 179 -10.30 3.60 -9.28
CA ASN A 179 -10.49 5.05 -9.14
C ASN A 179 -9.72 5.64 -7.95
N GLY A 180 -9.38 4.82 -6.96
CA GLY A 180 -8.57 5.22 -5.81
C GLY A 180 -7.07 5.35 -6.09
N LEU A 181 -6.57 4.83 -7.22
CA LEU A 181 -5.14 4.85 -7.54
C LEU A 181 -4.66 6.27 -7.83
N ALA A 182 -3.43 6.57 -7.42
CA ALA A 182 -2.79 7.86 -7.66
C ALA A 182 -1.35 7.71 -8.14
N TYR A 183 -0.94 8.63 -9.00
CA TYR A 183 0.46 8.84 -9.35
C TYR A 183 0.80 10.32 -9.16
N PHE A 184 1.81 10.57 -8.33
CA PHE A 184 2.33 11.90 -8.07
C PHE A 184 3.69 12.02 -8.76
N LYS A 185 3.77 12.80 -9.85
CA LYS A 185 5.03 13.07 -10.55
C LYS A 185 6.01 13.84 -9.64
N GLU A 186 5.48 14.80 -8.92
CA GLU A 186 6.17 15.60 -7.92
C GLU A 186 5.51 15.41 -6.56
N ALA A 187 6.25 15.68 -5.49
CA ALA A 187 5.69 15.61 -4.15
C ALA A 187 4.49 16.56 -4.04
N PRO A 188 3.29 16.06 -3.70
CA PRO A 188 2.12 16.92 -3.55
C PRO A 188 2.35 17.91 -2.40
N THR A 189 1.81 19.12 -2.55
CA THR A 189 1.72 20.05 -1.42
C THR A 189 0.83 19.40 -0.36
N PRO A 190 1.25 19.31 0.91
CA PRO A 190 0.44 18.73 1.97
C PRO A 190 -0.95 19.36 2.01
N ALA A 191 -1.95 18.59 1.63
CA ALA A 191 -3.33 19.04 1.71
C ALA A 191 -3.74 19.06 3.19
N TYR A 192 -4.35 20.17 3.63
CA TYR A 192 -5.04 20.20 4.91
C TYR A 192 -6.23 19.23 4.81
N GLN A 193 -6.10 18.04 5.37
CA GLN A 193 -7.21 17.08 5.42
C GLN A 193 -8.19 17.52 6.51
N ASN A 194 -9.49 17.53 6.18
CA ASN A 194 -10.55 17.76 7.16
C ASN A 194 -10.53 16.62 8.19
N ASP A 195 -10.25 16.96 9.45
CA ASP A 195 -10.08 16.03 10.56
C ASP A 195 -11.28 15.07 10.73
N TYR A 196 -12.49 15.48 10.33
CA TYR A 196 -13.70 14.63 10.46
C TYR A 196 -13.67 13.35 9.60
N TRP A 197 -13.23 13.43 8.34
CA TRP A 197 -13.12 12.26 7.48
C TRP A 197 -11.97 11.36 7.91
N TYR A 198 -10.89 11.99 8.37
CA TYR A 198 -9.72 11.31 8.90
C TYR A 198 -10.05 10.54 10.18
N ASP A 199 -10.77 11.14 11.13
CA ASP A 199 -11.18 10.50 12.38
C ASP A 199 -12.10 9.30 12.13
N ARG A 200 -12.95 9.36 11.09
CA ARG A 200 -13.80 8.24 10.69
C ARG A 200 -12.97 7.07 10.16
N ILE A 201 -12.00 7.35 9.28
CA ILE A 201 -11.07 6.35 8.75
C ILE A 201 -10.25 5.73 9.88
N MET A 202 -9.63 6.59 10.71
CA MET A 202 -8.81 6.14 11.84
C MET A 202 -9.61 5.36 12.86
N GLY A 203 -10.86 5.75 13.14
CA GLY A 203 -11.75 5.03 14.04
C GLY A 203 -12.17 3.64 13.51
N PHE A 204 -12.30 3.49 12.19
CA PHE A 204 -12.54 2.20 11.56
C PHE A 204 -11.29 1.31 11.60
N GLU A 205 -10.17 1.82 11.07
CA GLU A 205 -8.90 1.09 11.04
C GLU A 205 -8.44 0.72 12.45
N SER A 206 -8.62 1.60 13.43
CA SER A 206 -8.27 1.29 14.80
C SER A 206 -9.11 0.18 15.43
N LYS A 207 -10.41 0.10 15.08
CA LYS A 207 -11.26 -1.01 15.53
C LYS A 207 -10.88 -2.31 14.85
N ARG A 208 -10.57 -2.26 13.55
CA ARG A 208 -10.12 -3.44 12.78
C ARG A 208 -8.84 -4.02 13.35
N TRP A 209 -7.89 -3.16 13.71
CA TRP A 209 -6.55 -3.54 14.15
C TRP A 209 -6.38 -3.56 15.68
N ASN A 210 -7.45 -3.36 16.46
CA ASN A 210 -7.40 -3.21 17.92
C ASN A 210 -6.31 -2.22 18.39
N LEU A 211 -6.20 -1.06 17.72
CA LEU A 211 -5.19 -0.04 18.01
C LEU A 211 -5.55 0.86 19.21
N PHE A 212 -6.73 0.63 19.82
CA PHE A 212 -7.24 1.27 21.03
C PHE A 212 -8.06 0.30 21.87
#